data_AF-A0A952HUE1-F1
#
_entry.id   AF-A0A952HUE1-F1
#
_cell.length_a   1.000
_cell.length_b   1.000
_cell.length_c   1.000
_cell.angle_alpha   90.00
_cell.angle_beta   90.00
_cell.angle_gamma   90.00
#
_symmetry.space_group_name_H-M   'P 1'
#
loop_
_entity.id
_entity.type
_entity.pdbx_description
1 polymer ?
#
loop_
_entity_poly.entity_id
_entity_poly.type
_entity_poly.pdbx_seq_one_letter_code
_entity_poly.pdbx_strand_id
1 'polypeptide(L)'
;VISEVSQTANLVDKAVARILKNSENFETSSNDLKRYATEIENSSKKTFNELLDSWNVFRELKETTKNENLKLYIFLIEKIIDHAKFMLNIAEAVERREIISVASHHECDLGKWYYSVGSKEITICGAEGERLFRDIEAPHKNLHDIGRQVMEAMKRGNLDEIIQLLGKMLEDSQEIINDLVRLGESCIRT
;
A
#
# COMPACT_ATOMS: atom_id res chain seq x y z
N VAL A 1 -59.61 -17.17 23.68
CA VAL A 1 -59.75 -16.59 22.32
C VAL A 1 -59.53 -15.07 22.30
N ILE A 2 -60.49 -14.21 22.70
CA ILE A 2 -60.32 -12.73 22.58
C ILE A 2 -59.18 -12.20 23.46
N SER A 3 -59.03 -12.69 24.70
CA SER A 3 -57.95 -12.28 25.60
C SER A 3 -56.56 -12.71 25.11
N GLU A 4 -56.45 -13.94 24.59
CA GLU A 4 -55.20 -14.47 24.01
C GLU A 4 -54.79 -13.68 22.78
N VAL A 5 -55.72 -13.38 21.87
CA VAL A 5 -55.45 -12.55 20.69
C VAL A 5 -54.96 -11.16 21.08
N SER A 6 -55.57 -10.53 22.10
CA SER A 6 -55.12 -9.23 22.62
C SER A 6 -53.73 -9.30 23.26
N GLN A 7 -53.43 -10.40 23.97
CA GLN A 7 -52.13 -10.61 24.59
C GLN A 7 -51.03 -10.87 23.55
N THR A 8 -51.33 -11.63 22.50
CA THR A 8 -50.42 -11.84 21.37
C THR A 8 -50.17 -10.54 20.59
N ALA A 9 -51.20 -9.74 20.33
CA ALA A 9 -51.05 -8.42 19.68
C ALA A 9 -50.11 -7.50 20.48
N ASN A 10 -50.30 -7.41 21.80
CA ASN A 10 -49.40 -6.65 22.68
C ASN A 10 -47.95 -7.14 22.66
N LEU A 11 -47.73 -8.46 22.52
CA LEU A 11 -46.38 -9.03 22.42
C LEU A 11 -45.73 -8.68 21.08
N VAL A 12 -46.50 -8.72 19.98
CA VAL A 12 -46.05 -8.32 18.65
C VAL A 12 -45.69 -6.83 18.63
N ASP A 13 -46.53 -5.95 19.19
CA ASP A 13 -46.25 -4.51 19.25
C ASP A 13 -44.95 -4.21 20.03
N LYS A 14 -44.74 -4.89 21.16
CA LYS A 14 -43.49 -4.78 21.94
C LYS A 14 -42.27 -5.34 21.20
N ALA A 15 -42.45 -6.33 20.34
CA ALA A 15 -41.37 -6.88 19.52
C ALA A 15 -41.02 -5.91 18.38
N VAL A 16 -42.03 -5.37 17.69
CA VAL A 16 -41.86 -4.35 16.64
C VAL A 16 -41.16 -3.10 17.19
N ALA A 17 -41.60 -2.59 18.34
CA ALA A 17 -40.96 -1.44 18.99
C ALA A 17 -39.48 -1.70 19.33
N ARG A 18 -39.14 -2.93 19.76
CA ARG A 18 -37.75 -3.33 20.01
C ARG A 18 -36.92 -3.42 18.74
N ILE A 19 -37.50 -3.96 17.66
CA ILE A 19 -36.83 -4.04 16.35
C ILE A 19 -36.54 -2.64 15.81
N LEU A 20 -37.50 -1.72 15.88
CA LEU A 20 -37.31 -0.33 15.46
C LEU A 20 -36.18 0.35 16.24
N LYS A 21 -36.17 0.21 17.57
CA LYS A 21 -35.09 0.73 18.40
C LYS A 21 -33.73 0.11 18.08
N ASN A 22 -33.69 -1.20 17.83
CA ASN A 22 -32.46 -1.87 17.42
C ASN A 22 -31.97 -1.39 16.04
N SER A 23 -32.89 -1.11 15.12
CA SER A 23 -32.57 -0.55 13.80
C SER A 23 -31.95 0.85 13.91
N GLU A 24 -32.51 1.71 14.76
CA GLU A 24 -31.97 3.05 15.03
C GLU A 24 -30.57 2.99 15.67
N ASN A 25 -30.39 2.09 16.64
CA ASN A 25 -29.08 1.84 17.24
C ASN A 25 -28.07 1.30 16.21
N PHE A 26 -28.51 0.43 15.30
CA PHE A 26 -27.66 -0.12 14.24
C PHE A 26 -27.24 0.97 13.24
N GLU A 27 -28.17 1.85 12.84
CA GLU A 27 -27.88 2.98 11.96
C GLU A 27 -26.87 3.93 12.59
N THR A 28 -27.05 4.26 13.88
CA THR A 28 -26.10 5.07 14.65
C THR A 28 -24.71 4.41 14.70
N SER A 29 -24.67 3.12 15.02
CA SER A 29 -23.42 2.34 15.08
C SER A 29 -22.73 2.28 13.70
N SER A 30 -23.50 2.15 12.63
CA SER A 30 -22.99 2.15 11.24
C SER A 30 -22.39 3.51 10.87
N ASN A 31 -23.02 4.60 11.29
CA ASN A 31 -22.50 5.96 11.08
C ASN A 31 -21.22 6.21 11.87
N ASP A 32 -21.16 5.73 13.12
CA ASP A 32 -19.95 5.81 13.96
C ASP A 32 -18.79 5.00 13.34
N LEU A 33 -19.06 3.77 12.87
CA LEU A 33 -18.07 2.95 12.16
C LEU A 33 -17.52 3.66 10.92
N LYS A 34 -18.39 4.31 10.14
CA LYS A 34 -17.97 5.08 8.97
C LYS A 34 -17.10 6.27 9.37
N ARG A 35 -17.45 7.01 10.43
CA ARG A 35 -16.63 8.11 10.95
C ARG A 35 -15.26 7.60 11.40
N TYR A 36 -15.20 6.52 12.18
CA TYR A 36 -13.93 5.95 12.63
C TYR A 36 -13.06 5.46 11.48
N ALA A 37 -13.64 4.84 10.45
CA ALA A 37 -12.90 4.45 9.25
C ALA A 37 -12.24 5.66 8.57
N THR A 38 -12.98 6.75 8.38
CA THR A 38 -12.44 8.01 7.82
C THR A 38 -11.39 8.65 8.73
N GLU A 39 -11.57 8.64 10.05
CA GLU A 39 -10.57 9.15 10.99
C GLU A 39 -9.26 8.34 10.97
N ILE A 40 -9.36 7.01 10.95
CA ILE A 40 -8.21 6.10 10.85
C ILE A 40 -7.47 6.34 9.55
N GLU A 41 -8.19 6.46 8.43
CA GLU A 41 -7.60 6.73 7.12
C GLU A 41 -6.84 8.07 7.11
N ASN A 42 -7.48 9.14 7.58
CA ASN A 42 -6.87 10.46 7.67
C ASN A 42 -5.64 10.49 8.59
N SER A 43 -5.74 9.85 9.76
CA SER A 43 -4.63 9.72 10.71
C SER A 43 -3.46 8.92 10.12
N SER A 44 -3.76 7.85 9.38
CA SER A 44 -2.75 7.02 8.71
C SER A 44 -2.04 7.81 7.60
N LYS A 45 -2.78 8.52 6.74
CA LYS A 45 -2.23 9.43 5.73
C LYS A 45 -1.34 10.49 6.36
N LYS A 46 -1.79 11.11 7.46
CA LYS A 46 -1.01 12.12 8.20
C LYS A 46 0.29 11.54 8.75
N THR A 47 0.22 10.41 9.46
CA THR A 47 1.39 9.74 10.04
C THR A 47 2.40 9.34 8.96
N PHE A 48 1.91 8.83 7.82
CA PHE A 48 2.75 8.50 6.68
C PHE A 48 3.46 9.75 6.14
N ASN A 49 2.76 10.87 5.97
CA ASN A 49 3.36 12.12 5.52
C ASN A 49 4.40 12.67 6.52
N GLU A 50 4.16 12.58 7.83
CA GLU A 50 5.14 12.99 8.85
C GLU A 50 6.42 12.13 8.81
N LEU A 51 6.29 10.82 8.54
CA LEU A 51 7.43 9.94 8.30
C LEU A 51 8.19 10.33 7.02
N LEU A 52 7.48 10.74 5.96
CA LEU A 52 8.10 11.25 4.74
C LEU A 52 8.87 12.56 4.98
N ASP A 53 8.36 13.47 5.82
CA ASP A 53 9.05 14.72 6.15
C ASP A 53 10.35 14.48 6.91
N SER A 54 10.35 13.47 7.79
CA SER A 54 11.57 13.02 8.48
C SER A 54 12.63 12.48 7.52
N TRP A 55 12.25 12.10 6.29
CA TRP A 55 13.17 11.63 5.26
C TRP A 55 14.13 12.72 4.75
N ASN A 56 13.81 14.00 4.95
CA ASN A 56 14.69 15.11 4.54
C ASN A 56 16.07 15.02 5.19
N VAL A 57 16.13 14.60 6.47
CA VAL A 57 17.40 14.43 7.20
C VAL A 57 18.25 13.30 6.60
N PHE A 58 17.62 12.18 6.22
CA PHE A 58 18.32 11.08 5.57
C PHE A 58 18.83 11.47 4.18
N ARG A 59 18.10 12.31 3.45
CA ARG A 59 18.55 12.84 2.16
C ARG A 59 19.81 13.69 2.32
N GLU A 60 19.84 14.60 3.30
CA GLU A 60 21.05 15.38 3.61
C GLU A 60 22.23 14.48 4.01
N LEU A 61 21.98 13.43 4.80
CA LEU A 61 22.99 12.44 5.14
C LEU A 61 23.53 11.71 3.90
N LYS A 62 22.66 11.33 2.95
CA LYS A 62 23.06 10.69 1.69
C LYS A 62 24.00 11.57 0.86
N GLU A 63 23.74 12.87 0.80
CA GLU A 63 24.53 13.82 0.02
C GLU A 63 25.88 14.17 0.70
N THR A 64 25.96 14.08 2.02
CA THR A 64 27.16 14.47 2.79
C THR A 64 28.07 13.30 3.16
N THR A 65 27.55 12.08 3.22
CA THR A 65 28.36 10.90 3.55
C THR A 65 29.35 10.56 2.44
N LYS A 66 30.59 10.22 2.83
CA LYS A 66 31.62 9.65 1.95
C LYS A 66 31.66 8.13 1.94
N ASN A 67 30.84 7.50 2.79
CA ASN A 67 30.76 6.04 2.87
C ASN A 67 29.77 5.55 1.80
N GLU A 68 30.29 4.92 0.75
CA GLU A 68 29.50 4.42 -0.38
C GLU A 68 28.48 3.34 0.04
N ASN A 69 28.83 2.47 1.01
CA ASN A 69 27.89 1.49 1.56
C ASN A 69 26.70 2.17 2.24
N LEU A 70 26.97 3.20 3.06
CA LEU A 70 25.91 3.97 3.72
C LEU A 70 25.09 4.76 2.71
N LYS A 71 25.72 5.34 1.69
CA LYS A 71 25.04 6.08 0.62
C LYS A 71 24.07 5.17 -0.14
N LEU A 72 24.53 3.99 -0.52
CA LEU A 72 23.73 2.98 -1.20
C LEU A 72 22.61 2.44 -0.32
N TYR A 73 22.88 2.19 0.96
CA TYR A 73 21.86 1.81 1.94
C TYR A 73 20.73 2.85 2.01
N ILE A 74 21.07 4.14 2.19
CA ILE A 74 20.07 5.21 2.25
C ILE A 74 19.29 5.32 0.94
N PHE A 75 19.97 5.15 -0.21
CA PHE A 75 19.30 5.12 -1.52
C PHE A 75 18.27 3.97 -1.62
N LEU A 76 18.60 2.78 -1.16
CA LEU A 76 17.69 1.62 -1.20
C LEU A 76 16.46 1.82 -0.30
N ILE A 77 16.64 2.40 0.90
CA ILE A 77 15.51 2.77 1.76
C ILE A 77 14.64 3.87 1.11
N GLU A 78 15.25 4.83 0.41
CA GLU A 78 14.51 5.83 -0.35
C GLU A 78 13.63 5.18 -1.43
N LYS A 79 14.07 4.08 -2.07
CA LYS A 79 13.24 3.36 -3.04
C LYS A 79 12.06 2.62 -2.40
N ILE A 80 12.16 2.18 -1.15
CA ILE A 80 11.01 1.63 -0.39
C ILE A 80 9.93 2.71 -0.22
N ILE A 81 10.34 3.95 0.04
CA ILE A 81 9.43 5.08 0.17
C ILE A 81 8.76 5.42 -1.17
N ASP A 82 9.53 5.44 -2.27
CA ASP A 82 8.97 5.68 -3.59
C ASP A 82 7.96 4.60 -4.00
N HIS A 83 8.25 3.35 -3.66
CA HIS A 83 7.33 2.23 -3.83
C HIS A 83 6.04 2.40 -3.02
N ALA A 84 6.13 2.81 -1.75
CA ALA A 84 4.95 3.07 -0.93
C ALA A 84 4.08 4.20 -1.51
N LYS A 85 4.68 5.25 -2.05
CA LYS A 85 3.96 6.33 -2.78
C LYS A 85 3.28 5.79 -4.04
N PHE A 86 3.95 4.91 -4.78
CA PHE A 86 3.35 4.26 -5.96
C PHE A 86 2.10 3.46 -5.58
N MET A 87 2.16 2.63 -4.54
CA MET A 87 1.01 1.87 -4.04
C MET A 87 -0.14 2.79 -3.61
N LEU A 88 0.18 3.87 -2.89
CA LEU A 88 -0.82 4.86 -2.46
C LEU A 88 -1.50 5.54 -3.66
N ASN A 89 -0.72 5.95 -4.67
CA ASN A 89 -1.27 6.58 -5.87
C ASN A 89 -2.24 5.66 -6.62
N ILE A 90 -1.94 4.36 -6.72
CA ILE A 90 -2.85 3.38 -7.33
C ILE A 90 -4.12 3.21 -6.50
N ALA A 91 -3.99 3.13 -5.18
CA ALA A 91 -5.14 3.01 -4.28
C ALA A 91 -6.05 4.25 -4.36
N GLU A 92 -5.48 5.46 -4.34
CA GLU A 92 -6.24 6.71 -4.49
C GLU A 92 -6.91 6.83 -5.85
N ALA A 93 -6.24 6.39 -6.92
CA ALA A 93 -6.83 6.34 -8.26
C ALA A 93 -8.06 5.42 -8.28
N VAL A 94 -7.96 4.22 -7.71
CA VAL A 94 -9.09 3.28 -7.58
C VAL A 94 -10.24 3.89 -6.78
N GLU A 95 -9.93 4.47 -5.61
CA GLU A 95 -10.91 5.10 -4.73
C GLU A 95 -11.68 6.23 -5.44
N ARG A 96 -10.95 7.12 -6.13
CA ARG A 96 -11.51 8.27 -6.86
C ARG A 96 -12.11 7.90 -8.22
N ARG A 97 -11.98 6.64 -8.64
CA ARG A 97 -12.33 6.15 -9.99
C ARG A 97 -11.64 6.96 -11.09
N GLU A 98 -10.40 7.39 -10.83
CA GLU A 98 -9.58 8.17 -11.73
C GLU A 98 -8.63 7.24 -12.49
N ILE A 99 -8.60 7.37 -13.82
CA ILE A 99 -7.62 6.63 -14.64
C ILE A 99 -6.35 7.45 -14.74
N ILE A 100 -5.27 6.92 -14.18
CA ILE A 100 -3.95 7.54 -14.23
C ILE A 100 -3.01 6.79 -15.18
N SER A 101 -1.97 7.47 -15.65
CA SER A 101 -0.88 6.81 -16.37
C SER A 101 0.06 6.13 -15.38
N VAL A 102 0.30 4.84 -15.56
CA VAL A 102 1.20 4.05 -14.71
C VAL A 102 2.51 3.84 -15.45
N ALA A 103 3.58 4.42 -14.91
CA ALA A 103 4.92 4.34 -15.49
C ALA A 103 5.39 2.88 -15.63
N SER A 104 6.24 2.63 -16.61
CA SER A 104 6.99 1.37 -16.70
C SER A 104 7.97 1.25 -15.54
N HIS A 105 8.26 0.01 -15.13
CA HIS A 105 9.29 -0.28 -14.13
C HIS A 105 10.69 0.22 -14.55
N HIS A 106 10.95 0.48 -15.84
CA HIS A 106 12.20 1.13 -16.30
C HIS A 106 12.22 2.65 -16.08
N GLU A 107 11.07 3.29 -15.86
CA GLU A 107 10.95 4.75 -15.79
C GLU A 107 10.96 5.26 -14.34
N CYS A 108 10.73 4.39 -13.36
CA CYS A 108 10.90 4.73 -11.95
C CYS A 108 12.38 4.82 -11.58
N ASP A 109 12.70 5.49 -10.47
CA ASP A 109 14.09 5.71 -10.07
C ASP A 109 14.83 4.42 -9.71
N LEU A 110 14.12 3.42 -9.15
CA LEU A 110 14.69 2.10 -8.91
C LEU A 110 15.06 1.42 -10.24
N GLY A 111 14.17 1.47 -11.23
CA GLY A 111 14.42 0.92 -12.57
C GLY A 111 15.56 1.61 -13.29
N LYS A 112 15.56 2.94 -13.33
CA LYS A 112 16.65 3.71 -13.93
C LYS A 112 17.99 3.33 -13.33
N TRP A 113 18.06 3.18 -12.01
CA TRP A 113 19.26 2.73 -11.33
C TRP A 113 19.62 1.27 -11.68
N TYR A 114 18.64 0.36 -11.57
CA TYR A 114 18.82 -1.08 -11.84
C TYR A 114 19.40 -1.33 -13.24
N TYR A 115 18.82 -0.70 -14.26
CA TYR A 115 19.22 -0.86 -15.66
C TYR A 115 20.39 0.05 -16.10
N SER A 116 21.00 0.81 -15.18
CA SER A 116 22.18 1.62 -15.46
C SER A 116 23.35 1.27 -14.54
N VAL A 117 23.66 2.11 -13.56
CA VAL A 117 24.83 2.00 -12.69
C VAL A 117 24.67 0.95 -11.59
N GLY A 118 23.45 0.50 -11.30
CA GLY A 118 23.14 -0.35 -10.15
C GLY A 118 23.92 -1.67 -10.13
N SER A 119 24.07 -2.33 -11.27
CA SER A 119 24.86 -3.57 -11.37
C SER A 119 26.33 -3.39 -10.99
N LYS A 120 26.91 -2.20 -11.21
CA LYS A 120 28.28 -1.86 -10.81
C LYS A 120 28.34 -1.47 -9.34
N GLU A 121 27.42 -0.62 -8.90
CA GLU A 121 27.40 -0.11 -7.52
C GLU A 121 27.15 -1.23 -6.51
N ILE A 122 26.35 -2.24 -6.86
CA ILE A 122 26.00 -3.30 -5.91
C ILE A 122 27.14 -4.28 -5.60
N THR A 123 28.21 -4.27 -6.41
CA THR A 123 29.41 -5.09 -6.18
C THR A 123 30.04 -4.83 -4.81
N ILE A 124 29.86 -3.63 -4.24
CA ILE A 124 30.35 -3.28 -2.90
C ILE A 124 29.70 -4.13 -1.79
N CYS A 125 28.50 -4.67 -2.06
CA CYS A 125 27.73 -5.50 -1.13
C CYS A 125 28.03 -7.01 -1.31
N GLY A 126 29.03 -7.34 -2.13
CA GLY A 126 29.50 -8.70 -2.37
C GLY A 126 28.50 -9.60 -3.12
N ALA A 127 28.85 -10.88 -3.21
CA ALA A 127 28.09 -11.87 -4.00
C ALA A 127 26.64 -12.06 -3.51
N GLU A 128 26.39 -11.86 -2.21
CA GLU A 128 25.03 -11.86 -1.68
C GLU A 128 24.22 -10.66 -2.17
N GLY A 129 24.77 -9.44 -2.09
CA GLY A 129 24.12 -8.25 -2.60
C GLY A 129 23.83 -8.34 -4.10
N GLU A 130 24.78 -8.86 -4.89
CA GLU A 130 24.57 -9.08 -6.33
C GLU A 130 23.44 -10.07 -6.64
N ARG A 131 23.27 -11.12 -5.81
CA ARG A 131 22.16 -12.07 -5.94
C ARG A 131 20.83 -11.38 -5.63
N LEU A 132 20.74 -10.75 -4.46
CA LEU A 132 19.54 -10.04 -4.01
C LEU A 132 19.14 -8.92 -4.98
N PHE A 133 20.09 -8.23 -5.59
CA PHE A 133 19.83 -7.24 -6.63
C PHE A 133 19.06 -7.82 -7.80
N ARG A 134 19.48 -8.98 -8.34
CA ARG A 134 18.79 -9.63 -9.46
C ARG A 134 17.39 -10.10 -9.08
N ASP A 135 17.21 -10.55 -7.85
CA ASP A 135 15.94 -11.10 -7.37
C ASP A 135 14.82 -10.03 -7.35
N ILE A 136 15.17 -8.74 -7.23
CA ILE A 136 14.22 -7.62 -7.23
C ILE A 136 13.50 -7.43 -8.58
N GLU A 137 14.12 -7.78 -9.71
CA GLU A 137 13.63 -7.40 -11.04
C GLU A 137 12.24 -7.96 -11.34
N ALA A 138 12.04 -9.25 -11.06
CA ALA A 138 10.79 -9.94 -11.39
C ALA A 138 9.58 -9.37 -10.63
N PRO A 139 9.58 -9.28 -9.28
CA PRO A 139 8.44 -8.72 -8.56
C PRO A 139 8.27 -7.22 -8.85
N HIS A 140 9.36 -6.45 -9.04
CA HIS A 140 9.28 -5.04 -9.43
C HIS A 140 8.58 -4.84 -10.78
N LYS A 141 8.94 -5.63 -11.80
CA LYS A 141 8.28 -5.60 -13.10
C LYS A 141 6.79 -5.98 -12.98
N ASN A 142 6.50 -7.05 -12.24
CA ASN A 142 5.13 -7.55 -12.06
C ASN A 142 4.23 -6.50 -11.42
N LEU A 143 4.71 -5.83 -10.37
CA LEU A 143 4.00 -4.75 -9.70
C LEU A 143 3.56 -3.62 -10.66
N HIS A 144 4.47 -3.12 -11.48
CA HIS A 144 4.16 -2.07 -12.46
C HIS A 144 3.20 -2.56 -13.56
N ASP A 145 3.33 -3.82 -13.98
CA ASP A 145 2.43 -4.43 -14.95
C ASP A 145 1.02 -4.61 -14.39
N ILE A 146 0.89 -5.01 -13.12
CA ILE A 146 -0.38 -5.11 -12.40
C ILE A 146 -1.00 -3.72 -12.24
N GLY A 147 -0.24 -2.69 -11.87
CA GLY A 147 -0.76 -1.32 -11.78
C GLY A 147 -1.43 -0.86 -13.08
N ARG A 148 -0.84 -1.18 -14.24
CA ARG A 148 -1.47 -0.92 -15.55
C ARG A 148 -2.74 -1.76 -15.76
N GLN A 149 -2.72 -3.04 -15.39
CA GLN A 149 -3.90 -3.91 -15.47
C GLN A 149 -5.05 -3.40 -14.59
N VAL A 150 -4.76 -2.84 -13.41
CA VAL A 150 -5.77 -2.23 -12.54
C VAL A 150 -6.46 -1.08 -13.27
N MET A 151 -5.71 -0.18 -13.92
CA MET A 151 -6.29 0.92 -14.71
C MET A 151 -7.17 0.41 -15.85
N GLU A 152 -6.76 -0.67 -16.53
CA GLU A 152 -7.57 -1.27 -17.59
C GLU A 152 -8.84 -1.96 -17.06
N ALA A 153 -8.77 -2.64 -15.91
CA ALA A 153 -9.93 -3.23 -15.25
C ALA A 153 -10.91 -2.16 -14.76
N MET A 154 -10.40 -1.02 -14.27
CA MET A 154 -11.20 0.16 -13.93
C MET A 154 -11.98 0.71 -15.12
N LYS A 155 -11.34 0.84 -16.31
CA LYS A 155 -12.03 1.27 -17.54
C LYS A 155 -13.18 0.33 -17.92
N ARG A 156 -13.04 -0.97 -17.64
CA ARG A 156 -14.07 -1.98 -17.88
C ARG A 156 -15.14 -2.06 -16.78
N GLY A 157 -14.92 -1.41 -15.64
CA GLY A 157 -15.81 -1.50 -14.47
C GLY A 157 -15.82 -2.87 -13.78
N ASN A 158 -14.77 -3.69 -13.98
CA ASN A 158 -14.70 -5.05 -13.45
C ASN A 158 -14.16 -5.05 -12.01
N LEU A 159 -15.04 -4.85 -11.03
CA LEU A 159 -14.67 -4.73 -9.61
C LEU A 159 -13.96 -5.98 -9.06
N ASP A 160 -14.39 -7.17 -9.45
CA ASP A 160 -13.78 -8.42 -8.98
C ASP A 160 -12.32 -8.56 -9.45
N GLU A 161 -12.06 -8.18 -10.70
CA GLU A 161 -10.71 -8.18 -11.27
C GLU A 161 -9.83 -7.11 -10.59
N ILE A 162 -10.37 -5.92 -10.30
CA ILE A 162 -9.64 -4.88 -9.57
C ILE A 162 -9.21 -5.40 -8.20
N ILE A 163 -10.11 -6.03 -7.45
CA ILE A 163 -9.81 -6.57 -6.11
C ILE A 163 -8.73 -7.66 -6.18
N GLN A 164 -8.82 -8.57 -7.14
CA GLN A 164 -7.82 -9.62 -7.34
C GLN A 164 -6.44 -9.05 -7.70
N LEU A 165 -6.40 -8.07 -8.60
CA LEU A 165 -5.16 -7.41 -9.02
C LEU A 165 -4.52 -6.65 -7.85
N LEU A 166 -5.29 -5.91 -7.06
CA LEU A 166 -4.79 -5.22 -5.86
C LEU A 166 -4.22 -6.21 -4.83
N GLY A 167 -4.84 -7.37 -4.66
CA GLY A 167 -4.32 -8.44 -3.80
C GLY A 167 -2.93 -8.91 -4.25
N LYS A 168 -2.76 -9.25 -5.54
CA LYS A 168 -1.46 -9.64 -6.11
C LYS A 168 -0.42 -8.52 -5.99
N MET A 169 -0.85 -7.28 -6.17
CA MET A 169 0.02 -6.11 -6.03
C MET A 169 0.56 -5.97 -4.60
N LEU A 170 -0.23 -6.31 -3.58
CA LEU A 170 0.22 -6.33 -2.18
C LEU A 170 1.22 -7.46 -1.92
N GLU A 171 1.03 -8.64 -2.52
CA GLU A 171 1.98 -9.76 -2.44
C GLU A 171 3.34 -9.37 -3.04
N ASP A 172 3.37 -8.90 -4.29
CA ASP A 172 4.60 -8.43 -4.95
C ASP A 172 5.25 -7.27 -4.18
N SER A 173 4.44 -6.35 -3.64
CA SER A 173 4.91 -5.24 -2.82
C SER A 173 5.68 -5.73 -1.60
N GLN A 174 5.18 -6.76 -0.93
CA GLN A 174 5.83 -7.32 0.25
C GLN A 174 7.17 -7.99 -0.11
N GLU A 175 7.23 -8.69 -1.25
CA GLU A 175 8.47 -9.28 -1.77
C GLU A 175 9.52 -8.21 -2.09
N ILE A 176 9.16 -7.16 -2.84
CA ILE A 176 10.06 -6.04 -3.18
C ILE A 176 10.63 -5.38 -1.93
N ILE A 177 9.78 -5.08 -0.94
CA ILE A 177 10.22 -4.43 0.30
C ILE A 177 11.22 -5.34 1.04
N ASN A 178 10.92 -6.64 1.14
CA ASN A 178 11.80 -7.59 1.80
C ASN A 178 13.16 -7.69 1.09
N ASP A 179 13.16 -7.74 -0.24
CA ASP A 179 14.40 -7.84 -1.02
C ASP A 179 15.23 -6.56 -0.95
N LEU A 180 14.60 -5.37 -1.01
CA LEU A 180 15.28 -4.09 -0.84
C LEU A 180 15.90 -3.94 0.55
N VAL A 181 15.19 -4.36 1.61
CA VAL A 181 15.72 -4.35 2.98
C VAL A 181 16.93 -5.29 3.09
N ARG A 182 16.79 -6.54 2.64
CA ARG A 182 17.87 -7.54 2.68
C ARG A 182 19.09 -7.07 1.88
N LEU A 183 18.86 -6.46 0.71
CA LEU A 183 19.91 -5.89 -0.13
C LEU A 183 20.63 -4.77 0.61
N GLY A 184 19.90 -3.81 1.17
CA GLY A 184 20.49 -2.72 1.95
C GLY A 184 21.32 -3.24 3.12
N GLU A 185 20.77 -4.16 3.90
CA GLU A 185 21.50 -4.75 5.02
C GLU A 185 22.78 -5.49 4.59
N SER A 186 22.79 -6.13 3.42
CA SER A 186 24.00 -6.79 2.90
C SER A 186 25.15 -5.80 2.63
N CYS A 187 24.82 -4.54 2.33
CA CYS A 187 25.81 -3.50 2.07
C CYS A 187 26.46 -2.94 3.35
N ILE A 188 25.82 -3.08 4.51
CA ILE A 188 26.31 -2.52 5.79
C ILE A 188 26.82 -3.57 6.78
N ARG A 189 26.61 -4.86 6.50
CA ARG A 189 27.07 -5.99 7.33
C ARG A 189 28.54 -6.38 7.10
N THR A 190 29.29 -5.62 6.30
CA THR A 190 30.71 -5.85 5.99
C THR A 190 31.66 -5.40 7.10
#